data_AF-A0A7X6TF67-F1
#
_entry.id   AF-A0A7X6TF67-F1
#
_cell.length_a   1.000
_cell.length_b   1.000
_cell.length_c   1.000
_cell.angle_alpha   90.00
_cell.angle_beta   90.00
_cell.angle_gamma   90.00
#
_symmetry.space_group_name_H-M   'P 1'
#
loop_
_entity.id
_entity.type
_entity.pdbx_description
1 polymer ?
#
loop_
_entity_poly.entity_id
_entity_poly.type
_entity_poly.pdbx_seq_one_letter_code
_entity_poly.pdbx_strand_id
1 'polypeptide(L)'
;WGTRATDGGAHQVNFVNNYYKKGPATSQDIILKAQLEGLGSGSQSYYYKGNIIENTDGTLACDGSDDSCGRTYQLYRNQQLDWEVFVKQPFFPSHANIESADDAYKSVLSDVGCTMPVFDEHDQRIVRETLEGSFSYTGSKSKKPGIIDHQDDAGGYEEYPKEIRPEGFDSDYDGLPDWWEKLHGSNPSSMPGDFSDANADEDRDGYTALEDYLKWMSLPRFYLDIKGNGSIDLANFFIAYSDAPNFDVIDAGDLKVKIKDSQAQLKAPKGFKGITYIDVQVNDAQGSSMIRRFGICSGNE
;
A
#
# COMPACT_ATOMS: atom_id res chain seq x y z
N TRP A 1 1.42 -1.34 19.17
CA TRP A 1 0.53 -0.21 19.54
C TRP A 1 0.50 0.10 21.05
N GLY A 2 1.31 -0.54 21.90
CA GLY A 2 1.41 -0.10 23.29
C GLY A 2 0.16 -0.42 24.11
N THR A 3 -0.40 0.61 24.76
CA THR A 3 -1.58 0.51 25.65
C THR A 3 -2.87 1.02 24.99
N ARG A 4 -2.82 1.44 23.72
CA ARG A 4 -3.98 1.98 22.98
C ARG A 4 -4.02 1.39 21.57
N ALA A 5 -5.22 1.19 21.03
CA ALA A 5 -5.45 0.67 19.69
C ALA A 5 -6.51 1.59 19.04
N THR A 6 -7.66 1.06 18.62
CA THR A 6 -8.75 1.89 18.10
C THR A 6 -9.66 2.35 19.23
N ASP A 7 -9.65 3.65 19.46
CA ASP A 7 -10.62 4.31 20.33
C ASP A 7 -11.97 4.49 19.60
N GLY A 8 -13.03 4.74 20.38
CA GLY A 8 -14.33 5.09 19.83
C GLY A 8 -14.42 6.52 19.31
N GLY A 9 -15.64 7.07 19.26
CA GLY A 9 -15.89 8.48 18.93
C GLY A 9 -16.53 8.74 17.57
N ALA A 10 -16.86 7.68 16.83
CA ALA A 10 -17.57 7.77 15.55
C ALA A 10 -19.01 7.26 15.69
N HIS A 11 -19.96 7.90 15.00
CA HIS A 11 -21.38 7.58 15.11
C HIS A 11 -21.71 6.16 14.64
N GLN A 12 -21.21 5.80 13.46
CA GLN A 12 -21.44 4.52 12.80
C GLN A 12 -20.14 4.08 12.12
N VAL A 13 -19.67 2.87 12.41
CA VAL A 13 -18.40 2.35 11.88
C VAL A 13 -18.59 0.91 11.40
N ASN A 14 -18.19 0.64 10.16
CA ASN A 14 -17.94 -0.73 9.69
C ASN A 14 -16.48 -1.08 10.00
N PHE A 15 -16.24 -1.88 11.04
CA PHE A 15 -14.92 -2.32 11.49
C PHE A 15 -14.69 -3.78 11.08
N VAL A 16 -14.29 -3.96 9.82
CA VAL A 16 -14.33 -5.25 9.11
C VAL A 16 -12.93 -5.66 8.66
N ASN A 17 -12.58 -6.95 8.86
CA ASN A 17 -11.39 -7.61 8.34
C ASN A 17 -10.06 -6.90 8.65
N ASN A 18 -9.88 -6.41 9.88
CA ASN A 18 -8.64 -5.80 10.32
C ASN A 18 -7.69 -6.85 10.90
N TYR A 19 -6.39 -6.74 10.62
CA TYR A 19 -5.33 -7.58 11.21
C TYR A 19 -4.53 -6.81 12.25
N TYR A 20 -4.62 -7.21 13.51
CA TYR A 20 -3.86 -6.61 14.61
C TYR A 20 -2.77 -7.57 15.09
N LYS A 21 -1.51 -7.29 14.70
CA LYS A 21 -0.34 -8.05 15.14
C LYS A 21 0.40 -7.43 16.32
N LYS A 22 0.38 -8.09 17.49
CA LYS A 22 1.00 -7.54 18.71
C LYS A 22 2.51 -7.43 18.54
N GLY A 23 3.00 -6.19 18.45
CA GLY A 23 4.43 -5.91 18.58
C GLY A 23 4.94 -5.99 20.02
N PRO A 24 6.28 -5.96 20.22
CA PRO A 24 6.94 -6.16 21.53
C PRO A 24 6.51 -5.19 22.65
N ALA A 25 6.12 -3.97 22.31
CA ALA A 25 5.64 -2.98 23.28
C ALA A 25 4.13 -3.07 23.58
N THR A 26 3.39 -3.92 22.86
CA THR A 26 1.95 -4.05 23.04
C THR A 26 1.61 -4.75 24.36
N SER A 27 0.62 -4.22 25.08
CA SER A 27 0.25 -4.70 26.43
C SER A 27 -1.26 -4.87 26.63
N GLN A 28 -2.06 -4.78 25.56
CA GLN A 28 -3.51 -4.95 25.62
C GLN A 28 -4.04 -5.80 24.48
N ASP A 29 -5.18 -6.44 24.74
CA ASP A 29 -5.85 -7.37 23.82
C ASP A 29 -7.10 -6.78 23.17
N ILE A 30 -7.52 -5.60 23.64
CA ILE A 30 -8.68 -4.89 23.09
C ILE A 30 -8.21 -4.00 21.94
N ILE A 31 -8.70 -4.30 20.73
CA ILE A 31 -8.37 -3.56 19.52
C ILE A 31 -9.41 -2.48 19.20
N LEU A 32 -10.64 -2.64 19.68
CA LEU A 32 -11.69 -1.62 19.59
C LEU A 32 -12.36 -1.40 20.94
N LYS A 33 -12.26 -0.17 21.46
CA LYS A 33 -12.95 0.25 22.69
C LYS A 33 -13.84 1.46 22.43
N ALA A 34 -15.15 1.24 22.39
CA ALA A 34 -16.11 2.34 22.33
C ALA A 34 -16.17 3.07 23.68
N GLN A 35 -15.65 4.29 23.73
CA GLN A 35 -15.69 5.13 24.92
C GLN A 35 -16.91 6.05 24.84
N LEU A 36 -17.97 5.68 25.55
CA LEU A 36 -19.25 6.39 25.55
C LEU A 36 -19.24 7.42 26.68
N GLU A 37 -18.79 8.63 26.34
CA GLU A 37 -18.37 9.64 27.32
C GLU A 37 -19.51 10.28 28.14
N GLY A 38 -20.78 10.12 27.74
CA GLY A 38 -21.88 10.88 28.36
C GLY A 38 -21.87 12.36 28.01
N LEU A 39 -21.14 12.75 26.96
CA LEU A 39 -21.02 14.12 26.49
C LEU A 39 -21.76 14.27 25.15
N GLY A 40 -22.82 15.07 25.15
CA GLY A 40 -23.67 15.26 23.96
C GLY A 40 -24.75 14.19 23.81
N SER A 41 -25.41 14.20 22.65
CA SER A 41 -26.54 13.33 22.32
C SER A 41 -26.23 12.30 21.22
N GLY A 42 -24.96 12.13 20.88
CA GLY A 42 -24.53 11.22 19.82
C GLY A 42 -24.43 9.78 20.32
N SER A 43 -24.84 8.82 19.48
CA SER A 43 -24.53 7.40 19.69
C SER A 43 -23.23 7.01 19.02
N GLN A 44 -22.63 5.91 19.45
CA GLN A 44 -21.53 5.23 18.74
C GLN A 44 -21.92 3.76 18.57
N SER A 45 -21.92 3.29 17.33
CA SER A 45 -22.24 1.91 16.98
C SER A 45 -21.28 1.35 15.93
N TYR A 46 -20.99 0.06 16.04
CA TYR A 46 -19.94 -0.61 15.27
C TYR A 46 -20.48 -1.92 14.69
N TYR A 47 -20.37 -2.10 13.38
CA TYR A 47 -20.44 -3.40 12.75
C TYR A 47 -19.04 -4.01 12.77
N TYR A 48 -18.79 -4.91 13.72
CA TYR A 48 -17.47 -5.51 13.96
C TYR A 48 -17.46 -6.94 13.40
N LYS A 49 -16.64 -7.20 12.37
CA LYS A 49 -16.62 -8.51 11.73
C LYS A 49 -15.25 -8.95 11.21
N GLY A 50 -14.88 -10.21 11.43
CA GLY A 50 -13.75 -10.85 10.74
C GLY A 50 -12.37 -10.32 11.13
N ASN A 51 -12.22 -9.77 12.33
CA ASN A 51 -10.96 -9.16 12.78
C ASN A 51 -10.04 -10.20 13.44
N ILE A 52 -8.76 -10.17 13.07
CA ILE A 52 -7.72 -11.07 13.60
C ILE A 52 -6.86 -10.32 14.63
N ILE A 53 -6.48 -11.04 15.69
CA ILE A 53 -5.48 -10.58 16.68
C ILE A 53 -4.40 -11.64 16.81
N GLU A 54 -3.18 -11.32 16.41
CA GLU A 54 -2.00 -12.18 16.55
C GLU A 54 -1.19 -11.76 17.80
N ASN A 55 -0.79 -12.72 18.62
CA ASN A 55 0.09 -12.54 19.76
C ASN A 55 1.55 -12.38 19.32
N THR A 56 2.40 -11.92 20.24
CA THR A 56 3.85 -11.77 20.01
C THR A 56 4.58 -13.08 19.71
N ASP A 57 3.98 -14.24 20.04
CA ASP A 57 4.52 -15.57 19.78
C ASP A 57 3.97 -16.20 18.48
N GLY A 58 3.20 -15.45 17.69
CA GLY A 58 2.59 -15.90 16.44
C GLY A 58 1.26 -16.65 16.62
N THR A 59 0.80 -16.88 17.85
CA THR A 59 -0.52 -17.51 18.07
C THR A 59 -1.66 -16.52 17.85
N LEU A 60 -2.80 -16.98 17.34
CA LEU A 60 -3.98 -16.13 17.18
C LEU A 60 -4.77 -16.06 18.48
N ALA A 61 -4.88 -14.87 19.07
CA ALA A 61 -5.81 -14.58 20.16
C ALA A 61 -7.25 -14.47 19.65
N CYS A 62 -7.43 -13.96 18.42
CA CYS A 62 -8.68 -14.00 17.67
C CYS A 62 -8.35 -14.41 16.23
N ASP A 63 -9.04 -15.40 15.69
CA ASP A 63 -8.84 -15.93 14.33
C ASP A 63 -9.84 -15.36 13.30
N GLY A 64 -10.61 -14.35 13.68
CA GLY A 64 -11.65 -13.74 12.84
C GLY A 64 -12.98 -14.50 12.80
N SER A 65 -13.10 -15.67 13.45
CA SER A 65 -14.36 -16.42 13.49
C SER A 65 -15.34 -15.93 14.57
N ASP A 66 -14.82 -15.32 15.64
CA ASP A 66 -15.60 -14.74 16.74
C ASP A 66 -15.63 -13.21 16.67
N ASP A 67 -16.75 -12.69 16.16
CA ASP A 67 -17.04 -11.26 16.05
C ASP A 67 -17.23 -10.56 17.42
N SER A 68 -17.03 -11.25 18.56
CA SER A 68 -17.00 -10.64 19.91
C SER A 68 -15.58 -10.48 20.47
N CYS A 69 -14.60 -11.19 19.92
CA CYS A 69 -13.21 -11.20 20.36
C CYS A 69 -12.55 -9.84 20.08
N GLY A 70 -11.82 -9.28 21.06
CA GLY A 70 -11.03 -8.06 20.89
C GLY A 70 -11.80 -6.72 20.93
N ARG A 71 -13.11 -6.74 21.19
CA ARG A 71 -13.92 -5.51 21.30
C ARG A 71 -14.57 -5.33 22.67
N THR A 72 -14.78 -4.08 23.06
CA THR A 72 -15.50 -3.73 24.28
C THR A 72 -16.09 -2.32 24.22
N TYR A 73 -16.91 -1.96 25.19
CA TYR A 73 -17.36 -0.58 25.39
C TYR A 73 -17.31 -0.21 26.87
N GLN A 74 -17.18 1.09 27.13
CA GLN A 74 -17.17 1.65 28.48
C GLN A 74 -18.09 2.86 28.56
N LEU A 75 -18.94 2.87 29.60
CA LEU A 75 -19.83 3.98 29.92
C LEU A 75 -19.15 4.93 30.91
N TYR A 76 -19.22 6.23 30.63
CA TYR A 76 -18.76 7.28 31.54
C TYR A 76 -19.92 8.22 31.90
N ARG A 77 -19.77 8.99 32.99
CA ARG A 77 -20.66 10.10 33.39
C ARG A 77 -22.16 9.76 33.38
N ASN A 78 -22.52 8.60 33.91
CA ASN A 78 -23.90 8.08 33.97
C ASN A 78 -24.58 7.90 32.61
N GLN A 79 -23.82 7.78 31.51
CA GLN A 79 -24.34 7.46 30.18
C GLN A 79 -25.31 6.28 30.28
N GLN A 80 -26.55 6.51 29.84
CA GLN A 80 -27.55 5.46 29.67
C GLN A 80 -27.47 4.97 28.23
N LEU A 81 -27.45 3.65 28.06
CA LEU A 81 -27.41 3.04 26.74
C LEU A 81 -28.84 2.71 26.28
N ASP A 82 -29.33 3.44 25.29
CA ASP A 82 -30.63 3.22 24.63
C ASP A 82 -30.48 2.79 23.15
N TRP A 83 -29.27 2.39 22.75
CA TRP A 83 -28.95 1.84 21.41
C TRP A 83 -28.05 0.59 21.50
N GLU A 84 -27.86 -0.09 20.37
CA GLU A 84 -26.93 -1.23 20.27
C GLU A 84 -25.53 -0.74 19.86
N VAL A 85 -24.52 -0.95 20.72
CA VAL A 85 -23.13 -0.55 20.44
C VAL A 85 -22.51 -1.41 19.36
N PHE A 86 -22.83 -2.70 19.30
CA PHE A 86 -22.27 -3.62 18.33
C PHE A 86 -23.39 -4.31 17.55
N VAL A 87 -23.61 -3.84 16.32
CA VAL A 87 -24.72 -4.26 15.47
C VAL A 87 -24.32 -5.46 14.60
N LYS A 88 -25.32 -6.17 14.08
CA LYS A 88 -25.12 -7.39 13.27
C LYS A 88 -25.05 -7.16 11.76
N GLN A 89 -25.31 -5.93 11.30
CA GLN A 89 -25.35 -5.58 9.88
C GLN A 89 -24.53 -4.31 9.63
N PRO A 90 -23.89 -4.16 8.46
CA PRO A 90 -23.16 -2.96 8.11
C PRO A 90 -24.12 -1.76 8.01
N PHE A 91 -23.61 -0.57 8.34
CA PHE A 91 -24.40 0.68 8.27
C PHE A 91 -24.60 1.17 6.84
N PHE A 92 -23.61 0.91 5.98
CA PHE A 92 -23.57 1.33 4.58
C PHE A 92 -22.77 0.31 3.76
N PRO A 93 -23.05 0.17 2.45
CA PRO A 93 -22.23 -0.66 1.57
C PRO A 93 -20.80 -0.12 1.48
N SER A 94 -19.81 -1.01 1.33
CA SER A 94 -18.45 -0.60 1.02
C SER A 94 -18.34 -0.21 -0.46
N HIS A 95 -17.68 0.91 -0.73
CA HIS A 95 -17.25 1.28 -2.09
C HIS A 95 -15.82 0.83 -2.39
N ALA A 96 -15.13 0.27 -1.38
CA ALA A 96 -13.82 -0.35 -1.53
C ALA A 96 -13.95 -1.86 -1.67
N ASN A 97 -12.99 -2.47 -2.38
CA ASN A 97 -12.79 -3.91 -2.34
C ASN A 97 -12.30 -4.30 -0.94
N ILE A 98 -12.99 -5.25 -0.31
CA ILE A 98 -12.67 -5.69 1.05
C ILE A 98 -11.95 -7.04 0.95
N GLU A 99 -10.68 -7.04 1.33
CA GLU A 99 -9.87 -8.25 1.48
C GLU A 99 -10.20 -8.97 2.80
N SER A 100 -9.81 -10.24 2.92
CA SER A 100 -9.77 -10.91 4.22
C SER A 100 -8.70 -10.25 5.11
N ALA A 101 -8.78 -10.44 6.43
CA ALA A 101 -7.76 -9.85 7.32
C ALA A 101 -6.35 -10.38 7.01
N ASP A 102 -6.21 -11.66 6.69
CA ASP A 102 -4.92 -12.28 6.31
C ASP A 102 -4.39 -11.72 4.98
N ASP A 103 -5.25 -11.58 3.97
CA ASP A 103 -4.85 -11.02 2.68
C ASP A 103 -4.49 -9.53 2.81
N ALA A 104 -5.26 -8.76 3.58
CA ALA A 104 -4.97 -7.36 3.87
C ALA A 104 -3.62 -7.18 4.58
N TYR A 105 -3.26 -8.07 5.51
CA TYR A 105 -1.95 -8.04 6.15
C TYR A 105 -0.82 -8.20 5.12
N LYS A 106 -0.96 -9.15 4.18
CA LYS A 106 0.07 -9.43 3.19
C LYS A 106 0.13 -8.36 2.08
N SER A 107 -1.02 -7.93 1.57
CA SER A 107 -1.12 -6.92 0.51
C SER A 107 -0.57 -5.57 1.00
N VAL A 108 -0.97 -5.13 2.20
CA VAL A 108 -0.50 -3.88 2.79
C VAL A 108 1.01 -3.93 2.99
N LEU A 109 1.56 -4.97 3.60
CA LEU A 109 3.02 -5.06 3.79
C LEU A 109 3.83 -5.11 2.49
N SER A 110 3.20 -5.45 1.37
CA SER A 110 3.84 -5.49 0.05
C SER A 110 3.73 -4.17 -0.74
N ASP A 111 2.89 -3.22 -0.28
CA ASP A 111 2.59 -1.97 -1.02
C ASP A 111 2.29 -0.75 -0.12
N VAL A 112 2.69 -0.77 1.15
CA VAL A 112 2.36 0.30 2.11
C VAL A 112 3.30 1.49 2.01
N GLY A 113 2.72 2.70 1.87
CA GLY A 113 3.45 3.96 2.02
C GLY A 113 3.95 4.56 0.72
N CYS A 114 4.97 5.42 0.81
CA CYS A 114 5.56 6.10 -0.34
C CYS A 114 6.69 5.24 -0.95
N THR A 115 6.29 4.16 -1.61
CA THR A 115 7.18 3.02 -1.94
C THR A 115 7.86 3.09 -3.30
N MET A 116 7.72 4.21 -4.03
CA MET A 116 8.25 4.35 -5.38
C MET A 116 9.65 4.98 -5.37
N PRO A 117 10.63 4.39 -6.10
CA PRO A 117 10.52 3.22 -6.97
C PRO A 117 10.61 1.86 -6.26
N VAL A 118 11.19 1.82 -5.05
CA VAL A 118 11.31 0.64 -4.19
C VAL A 118 11.31 1.08 -2.71
N PHE A 119 11.02 0.16 -1.80
CA PHE A 119 11.19 0.38 -0.36
C PHE A 119 12.63 0.76 0.00
N ASP A 120 12.78 1.81 0.80
CA ASP A 120 14.06 2.21 1.37
C ASP A 120 14.48 1.33 2.56
N GLU A 121 15.60 1.63 3.21
CA GLU A 121 16.12 0.78 4.30
C GLU A 121 15.19 0.81 5.52
N HIS A 122 14.54 1.95 5.79
CA HIS A 122 13.58 2.08 6.88
C HIS A 122 12.28 1.32 6.60
N ASP A 123 11.74 1.43 5.38
CA ASP A 123 10.57 0.69 4.94
C ASP A 123 10.81 -0.81 5.04
N GLN A 124 11.91 -1.31 4.45
CA GLN A 124 12.28 -2.72 4.49
C GLN A 124 12.42 -3.23 5.93
N ARG A 125 13.00 -2.42 6.82
CA ARG A 125 13.11 -2.77 8.24
C ARG A 125 11.74 -2.86 8.90
N ILE A 126 10.86 -1.87 8.72
CA ILE A 126 9.53 -1.85 9.35
C ILE A 126 8.69 -3.03 8.85
N VAL A 127 8.72 -3.31 7.56
CA VAL A 127 8.02 -4.46 6.97
C VAL A 127 8.56 -5.77 7.53
N ARG A 128 9.89 -5.96 7.53
CA ARG A 128 10.52 -7.18 8.07
C ARG A 128 10.21 -7.38 9.56
N GLU A 129 10.36 -6.35 10.38
CA GLU A 129 10.03 -6.40 11.82
C GLU A 129 8.56 -6.74 12.04
N THR A 130 7.66 -6.22 11.19
CA THR A 130 6.23 -6.53 11.26
C THR A 130 5.95 -7.97 10.84
N LEU A 131 6.61 -8.51 9.81
CA LEU A 131 6.48 -9.91 9.40
C LEU A 131 6.97 -10.86 10.50
N GLU A 132 8.16 -10.60 11.03
CA GLU A 132 8.84 -11.43 12.02
C GLU A 132 8.25 -11.28 13.43
N GLY A 133 7.45 -10.24 13.69
CA GLY A 133 7.04 -9.86 15.05
C GLY A 133 8.23 -9.41 15.92
N SER A 134 9.29 -8.88 15.28
CA SER A 134 10.56 -8.51 15.90
C SER A 134 10.69 -6.98 16.06
N PHE A 135 11.85 -6.53 16.54
CA PHE A 135 12.20 -5.10 16.61
C PHE A 135 13.72 -4.95 16.59
N SER A 136 14.23 -3.90 15.94
CA SER A 136 15.67 -3.59 15.96
C SER A 136 16.03 -2.54 17.01
N TYR A 137 15.15 -1.56 17.24
CA TYR A 137 15.48 -0.37 18.03
C TYR A 137 14.60 -0.23 19.28
N THR A 138 15.17 0.42 20.29
CA THR A 138 14.52 0.69 21.57
C THR A 138 14.63 2.19 21.84
N GLY A 139 13.53 2.81 22.25
CA GLY A 139 13.51 4.25 22.54
C GLY A 139 14.58 4.64 23.56
N SER A 140 15.40 5.64 23.23
CA SER A 140 16.52 6.08 24.08
C SER A 140 16.09 6.61 25.45
N LYS A 141 14.86 7.13 25.58
CA LYS A 141 14.29 7.69 26.81
C LYS A 141 13.27 6.77 27.45
N SER A 142 12.27 6.33 26.69
CA SER A 142 11.16 5.50 27.17
C SER A 142 11.56 4.06 27.43
N LYS A 143 12.67 3.60 26.84
CA LYS A 143 13.14 2.20 26.89
C LYS A 143 12.13 1.19 26.36
N LYS A 144 11.19 1.64 25.52
CA LYS A 144 10.17 0.76 24.92
C LYS A 144 10.73 0.03 23.70
N PRO A 145 10.59 -1.30 23.62
CA PRO A 145 11.06 -2.06 22.47
C PRO A 145 10.20 -1.77 21.24
N GLY A 146 10.83 -1.48 20.10
CA GLY A 146 10.14 -1.17 18.84
C GLY A 146 9.44 0.19 18.79
N ILE A 147 9.63 1.06 19.78
CA ILE A 147 9.11 2.43 19.77
C ILE A 147 10.29 3.37 20.01
N ILE A 148 10.69 4.08 18.96
CA ILE A 148 11.74 5.11 19.04
C ILE A 148 11.22 6.38 19.71
N ASP A 149 12.09 7.09 20.43
CA ASP A 149 11.78 8.40 21.00
C ASP A 149 12.32 9.56 20.14
N HIS A 150 13.28 9.26 19.27
CA HIS A 150 13.95 10.20 18.38
C HIS A 150 14.48 9.45 17.15
N GLN A 151 14.60 10.11 16.00
CA GLN A 151 15.13 9.49 14.77
C GLN A 151 16.55 8.92 14.96
N ASP A 152 17.36 9.53 15.84
CA ASP A 152 18.71 9.04 16.14
C ASP A 152 18.70 7.63 16.78
N ASP A 153 17.59 7.19 17.38
CA ASP A 153 17.44 5.83 17.90
C ASP A 153 17.43 4.78 16.77
N ALA A 154 17.13 5.21 15.54
CA ALA A 154 17.04 4.39 14.33
C ALA A 154 18.11 4.74 13.28
N GLY A 155 19.13 5.53 13.63
CA GLY A 155 20.21 5.91 12.72
C GLY A 155 20.05 7.27 12.04
N GLY A 156 18.97 8.01 12.33
CA GLY A 156 18.72 9.34 11.75
C GLY A 156 17.86 9.28 10.48
N TYR A 157 17.91 10.35 9.69
CA TYR A 157 17.28 10.37 8.37
C TYR A 157 18.23 9.76 7.34
N GLU A 158 17.68 9.04 6.36
CA GLU A 158 18.45 8.54 5.23
C GLU A 158 19.03 9.69 4.39
N GLU A 159 20.18 9.44 3.77
CA GLU A 159 20.74 10.36 2.78
C GLU A 159 20.07 10.12 1.43
N TYR A 160 19.08 10.95 1.09
CA TYR A 160 18.49 10.94 -0.25
C TYR A 160 19.34 11.79 -1.22
N PRO A 161 19.92 11.19 -2.28
CA PRO A 161 20.69 11.96 -3.25
C PRO A 161 19.78 12.93 -4.00
N LYS A 162 20.34 14.09 -4.36
CA LYS A 162 19.64 15.03 -5.24
C LYS A 162 19.67 14.50 -6.66
N GLU A 163 18.50 14.25 -7.21
CA GLU A 163 18.31 14.07 -8.66
C GLU A 163 18.09 15.42 -9.34
N ILE A 164 18.72 15.62 -10.49
CA ILE A 164 18.57 16.83 -11.31
C ILE A 164 18.10 16.39 -12.68
N ARG A 165 16.92 16.86 -13.08
CA ARG A 165 16.41 16.65 -14.43
C ARG A 165 17.22 17.47 -15.43
N PRO A 166 17.47 16.96 -16.64
CA PRO A 166 18.17 17.71 -17.68
C PRO A 166 17.38 18.97 -18.06
N GLU A 167 18.07 19.94 -18.64
CA GLU A 167 17.42 21.08 -19.30
C GLU A 167 16.50 20.56 -20.42
N GLY A 168 15.30 21.14 -20.55
CA GLY A 168 14.29 20.68 -21.50
C GLY A 168 13.67 19.32 -21.14
N PHE A 169 13.63 18.97 -19.85
CA PHE A 169 12.86 17.81 -19.41
C PHE A 169 11.36 17.99 -19.62
N ASP A 170 10.87 19.21 -19.43
CA ASP A 170 9.50 19.70 -19.58
C ASP A 170 9.69 21.14 -20.07
N SER A 171 9.68 21.34 -21.39
CA SER A 171 10.17 22.56 -22.03
C SER A 171 9.17 23.72 -21.98
N ASP A 172 7.88 23.43 -21.90
CA ASP A 172 6.78 24.41 -21.80
C ASP A 172 6.19 24.54 -20.40
N TYR A 173 6.63 23.71 -19.45
CA TYR A 173 6.29 23.75 -18.03
C TYR A 173 4.80 23.45 -17.77
N ASP A 174 4.23 22.54 -18.55
CA ASP A 174 2.84 22.12 -18.43
C ASP A 174 2.63 20.95 -17.44
N GLY A 175 3.74 20.34 -16.98
CA GLY A 175 3.77 19.21 -16.05
C GLY A 175 4.02 17.86 -16.72
N LEU A 176 4.00 17.78 -18.05
CA LEU A 176 4.36 16.61 -18.84
C LEU A 176 5.84 16.67 -19.26
N PRO A 177 6.58 15.55 -19.16
CA PRO A 177 7.91 15.52 -19.73
C PRO A 177 7.89 15.49 -21.25
N ASP A 178 8.82 16.20 -21.88
CA ASP A 178 9.08 16.21 -23.33
C ASP A 178 9.08 14.81 -23.98
N TRP A 179 9.64 13.82 -23.28
CA TRP A 179 9.74 12.45 -23.79
C TRP A 179 8.38 11.73 -23.74
N TRP A 180 7.55 12.02 -22.73
CA TRP A 180 6.21 11.45 -22.58
C TRP A 180 5.31 11.97 -23.69
N GLU A 181 5.40 13.27 -23.95
CA GLU A 181 4.64 13.93 -24.98
C GLU A 181 5.01 13.45 -26.38
N LYS A 182 6.32 13.36 -26.69
CA LYS A 182 6.79 12.78 -27.95
C LYS A 182 6.35 11.33 -28.13
N LEU A 183 6.24 10.57 -27.04
CA LEU A 183 5.78 9.19 -27.06
C LEU A 183 4.29 9.08 -27.40
N HIS A 184 3.47 10.00 -26.87
CA HIS A 184 2.02 10.02 -27.06
C HIS A 184 1.57 10.92 -28.23
N GLY A 185 2.49 11.65 -28.86
CA GLY A 185 2.23 12.50 -30.02
C GLY A 185 1.70 13.91 -29.68
N SER A 186 1.82 14.36 -28.43
CA SER A 186 1.47 15.73 -28.02
C SER A 186 2.60 16.73 -28.28
N ASN A 187 2.43 18.00 -27.89
CA ASN A 187 3.31 19.10 -28.27
C ASN A 187 4.25 19.52 -27.12
N PRO A 188 5.53 19.13 -27.15
CA PRO A 188 6.48 19.39 -26.05
C PRO A 188 7.01 20.81 -25.97
N SER A 189 6.29 21.76 -26.55
CA SER A 189 6.71 23.16 -26.65
C SER A 189 5.50 24.06 -26.88
N SER A 190 4.42 23.77 -26.17
CA SER A 190 3.22 24.61 -26.12
C SER A 190 3.57 26.04 -25.69
N MET A 191 2.75 27.00 -26.13
CA MET A 191 2.99 28.41 -25.82
C MET A 191 2.90 28.61 -24.30
N PRO A 192 3.70 29.52 -23.68
CA PRO A 192 3.65 29.71 -22.24
C PRO A 192 2.23 30.00 -21.71
N GLY A 193 1.75 29.15 -20.80
CA GLY A 193 0.40 29.21 -20.23
C GLY A 193 -0.69 28.48 -21.03
N ASP A 194 -0.32 27.80 -22.11
CA ASP A 194 -1.15 26.81 -22.78
C ASP A 194 -0.90 25.44 -22.13
N PHE A 195 -1.99 24.82 -21.66
CA PHE A 195 -1.98 23.50 -21.01
C PHE A 195 -2.98 22.58 -21.72
N SER A 196 -3.32 22.88 -22.98
CA SER A 196 -4.41 22.21 -23.69
C SER A 196 -4.13 20.74 -23.99
N ASP A 197 -2.87 20.37 -24.21
CA ASP A 197 -2.35 19.01 -24.31
C ASP A 197 -2.27 18.32 -22.95
N ALA A 198 -1.68 18.94 -21.91
CA ALA A 198 -1.70 18.36 -20.56
C ALA A 198 -3.11 18.07 -20.03
N ASN A 199 -4.09 18.92 -20.39
CA ASN A 199 -5.50 18.74 -20.03
C ASN A 199 -6.31 17.97 -21.07
N ALA A 200 -5.68 17.48 -22.15
CA ALA A 200 -6.38 16.71 -23.16
C ALA A 200 -6.79 15.34 -22.59
N ASP A 201 -7.94 14.87 -23.03
CA ASP A 201 -8.50 13.55 -22.78
C ASP A 201 -8.94 13.01 -24.15
N GLU A 202 -7.95 12.58 -24.95
CA GLU A 202 -8.17 12.21 -26.36
C GLU A 202 -8.99 10.93 -26.51
N ASP A 203 -8.81 9.98 -25.58
CA ASP A 203 -9.54 8.70 -25.59
C ASP A 203 -10.89 8.77 -24.83
N ARG A 204 -11.14 9.86 -24.10
CA ARG A 204 -12.40 10.18 -23.41
C ARG A 204 -12.72 9.20 -22.30
N ASP A 205 -11.68 8.73 -21.61
CA ASP A 205 -11.83 7.84 -20.46
C ASP A 205 -12.09 8.60 -19.15
N GLY A 206 -12.00 9.94 -19.19
CA GLY A 206 -12.23 10.83 -18.08
C GLY A 206 -10.98 11.24 -17.31
N TYR A 207 -9.79 10.84 -17.78
CA TYR A 207 -8.50 11.25 -17.25
C TYR A 207 -7.74 12.13 -18.26
N THR A 208 -7.01 13.12 -17.77
CA THR A 208 -6.17 13.95 -18.63
C THR A 208 -4.82 13.28 -18.94
N ALA A 209 -4.13 13.74 -19.98
CA ALA A 209 -2.77 13.29 -20.29
C ALA A 209 -1.81 13.44 -19.09
N LEU A 210 -1.96 14.50 -18.28
CA LEU A 210 -1.21 14.67 -17.03
C LEU A 210 -1.57 13.61 -15.99
N GLU A 211 -2.85 13.27 -15.83
CA GLU A 211 -3.29 12.24 -14.89
C GLU A 211 -2.79 10.85 -15.29
N ASP A 212 -2.76 10.55 -16.59
CA ASP A 212 -2.14 9.32 -17.11
C ASP A 212 -0.64 9.25 -16.83
N TYR A 213 0.07 10.37 -16.98
CA TYR A 213 1.48 10.44 -16.60
C TYR A 213 1.67 10.20 -15.11
N LEU A 214 0.87 10.84 -14.24
CA LEU A 214 0.94 10.65 -12.79
C LEU A 214 0.60 9.22 -12.37
N LYS A 215 -0.36 8.59 -13.04
CA LYS A 215 -0.72 7.18 -12.88
C LYS A 215 0.41 6.25 -13.31
N TRP A 216 1.08 6.53 -14.42
CA TRP A 216 2.27 5.76 -14.80
C TRP A 216 3.41 5.91 -13.79
N MET A 217 3.59 7.12 -13.25
CA MET A 217 4.61 7.44 -12.25
C MET A 217 4.34 6.80 -10.88
N SER A 218 3.08 6.49 -10.56
CA SER A 218 2.69 5.84 -9.31
C SER A 218 2.88 4.33 -9.29
N LEU A 219 3.20 3.72 -10.44
CA LEU A 219 3.46 2.29 -10.57
C LEU A 219 4.97 1.97 -10.42
N PRO A 220 5.31 0.76 -9.95
CA PRO A 220 6.65 0.21 -10.16
C PRO A 220 6.99 0.25 -11.65
N ARG A 221 8.07 0.96 -12.00
CA ARG A 221 8.38 1.25 -13.39
C ARG A 221 9.80 0.86 -13.77
N PHE A 222 9.93 0.23 -14.94
CA PHE A 222 11.18 -0.33 -15.43
C PHE A 222 11.43 0.10 -16.88
N TYR A 223 12.70 0.31 -17.21
CA TYR A 223 13.14 0.67 -18.55
C TYR A 223 13.87 -0.50 -19.18
N LEU A 224 13.53 -0.84 -20.42
CA LEU A 224 14.22 -1.88 -21.18
C LEU A 224 15.50 -1.32 -21.80
N ASP A 225 16.50 -2.18 -21.96
CA ASP A 225 17.75 -1.83 -22.66
C ASP A 225 17.50 -1.51 -24.14
N ILE A 226 18.51 -1.00 -24.85
CA ILE A 226 18.45 -0.69 -26.29
C ILE A 226 18.10 -1.89 -27.19
N LYS A 227 18.21 -3.12 -26.67
CA LYS A 227 17.83 -4.37 -27.35
C LYS A 227 16.42 -4.81 -26.94
N GLY A 228 15.72 -4.07 -26.08
CA GLY A 228 14.40 -4.37 -25.54
C GLY A 228 14.39 -5.47 -24.47
N ASN A 229 15.49 -5.68 -23.73
CA ASN A 229 15.52 -6.63 -22.60
C ASN A 229 15.41 -5.91 -21.26
N GLY A 230 14.80 -6.55 -20.28
CA GLY A 230 14.77 -6.10 -18.89
C GLY A 230 14.62 -7.26 -17.91
N SER A 231 14.79 -6.99 -16.62
CA SER A 231 14.55 -7.97 -15.56
C SER A 231 13.93 -7.28 -14.35
N ILE A 232 12.99 -7.95 -13.69
CA ILE A 232 12.37 -7.51 -12.44
C ILE A 232 12.55 -8.61 -11.41
N ASP A 233 13.03 -8.25 -10.22
CA ASP A 233 12.98 -9.13 -9.05
C ASP A 233 11.64 -8.96 -8.32
N LEU A 234 10.71 -9.88 -8.58
CA LEU A 234 9.34 -9.80 -8.08
C LEU A 234 9.27 -9.92 -6.55
N ALA A 235 10.23 -10.58 -5.91
CA ALA A 235 10.20 -10.80 -4.47
C ALA A 235 10.10 -9.49 -3.66
N ASN A 236 10.72 -8.41 -4.16
CA ASN A 236 10.71 -7.10 -3.50
C ASN A 236 9.32 -6.42 -3.57
N PHE A 237 8.48 -6.81 -4.52
CA PHE A 237 7.15 -6.22 -4.73
C PHE A 237 6.02 -7.03 -4.09
N PHE A 238 6.34 -8.20 -3.52
CA PHE A 238 5.41 -9.15 -2.91
C PHE A 238 5.99 -9.72 -1.60
N ILE A 239 6.68 -8.88 -0.83
CA ILE A 239 7.54 -9.30 0.30
C ILE A 239 6.81 -10.13 1.38
N ALA A 240 5.51 -9.93 1.57
CA ALA A 240 4.73 -10.67 2.55
C ALA A 240 4.28 -12.06 2.07
N TYR A 241 4.37 -12.34 0.78
CA TYR A 241 4.02 -13.62 0.16
C TYR A 241 5.23 -14.55 0.17
N SER A 242 5.83 -14.77 1.35
CA SER A 242 7.13 -15.42 1.49
C SER A 242 7.07 -16.95 1.61
N ASP A 243 5.89 -17.53 1.88
CA ASP A 243 5.73 -18.99 2.00
C ASP A 243 5.44 -19.62 0.63
N ALA A 244 6.50 -20.12 0.00
CA ALA A 244 6.46 -20.75 -1.32
C ALA A 244 5.73 -19.90 -2.39
N PRO A 245 6.18 -18.65 -2.64
CA PRO A 245 5.57 -17.81 -3.66
C PRO A 245 5.63 -18.46 -5.04
N ASN A 246 4.49 -18.45 -5.71
CA ASN A 246 4.37 -18.73 -7.14
C ASN A 246 3.93 -17.46 -7.87
N PHE A 247 4.68 -17.09 -8.91
CA PHE A 247 4.39 -15.90 -9.71
C PHE A 247 3.88 -16.28 -11.09
N ASP A 248 2.77 -15.68 -11.48
CA ASP A 248 2.12 -15.88 -12.76
C ASP A 248 1.96 -14.54 -13.49
N VAL A 249 2.22 -14.52 -14.79
CA VAL A 249 1.94 -13.35 -15.64
C VAL A 249 0.49 -13.44 -16.09
N ILE A 250 -0.33 -12.50 -15.61
CA ILE A 250 -1.76 -12.43 -15.93
C ILE A 250 -1.96 -11.65 -17.22
N ASP A 251 -1.20 -10.58 -17.39
CA ASP A 251 -1.11 -9.80 -18.63
C ASP A 251 0.36 -9.47 -18.91
N ALA A 252 0.77 -9.67 -20.15
CA ALA A 252 2.13 -9.37 -20.61
C ALA A 252 2.18 -8.13 -21.51
N GLY A 253 1.03 -7.52 -21.81
CA GLY A 253 0.92 -6.47 -22.83
C GLY A 253 1.56 -6.92 -24.14
N ASP A 254 2.48 -6.10 -24.65
CA ASP A 254 3.24 -6.41 -25.87
C ASP A 254 4.51 -7.25 -25.63
N LEU A 255 4.84 -7.55 -24.38
CA LEU A 255 6.10 -8.17 -24.01
C LEU A 255 6.02 -9.70 -24.03
N LYS A 256 7.19 -10.32 -24.21
CA LYS A 256 7.40 -11.70 -23.77
C LYS A 256 7.98 -11.67 -22.38
N VAL A 257 7.27 -12.27 -21.42
CA VAL A 257 7.71 -12.37 -20.03
C VAL A 257 8.00 -13.84 -19.72
N LYS A 258 9.15 -14.10 -19.11
CA LYS A 258 9.51 -15.42 -18.58
C LYS A 258 9.88 -15.27 -17.12
N ILE A 259 9.16 -15.97 -16.27
CA ILE A 259 9.44 -16.02 -14.84
C ILE A 259 10.29 -17.26 -14.56
N LYS A 260 11.38 -17.08 -13.83
CA LYS A 260 12.15 -18.14 -13.20
C LYS A 260 12.42 -17.74 -11.75
N ASP A 261 11.91 -18.53 -10.81
CA ASP A 261 11.92 -18.19 -9.38
C ASP A 261 11.23 -16.82 -9.20
N SER A 262 11.87 -15.83 -8.57
CA SER A 262 11.33 -14.45 -8.48
C SER A 262 11.68 -13.55 -9.66
N GLN A 263 12.49 -14.01 -10.62
CA GLN A 263 13.03 -13.16 -11.69
C GLN A 263 12.14 -13.20 -12.93
N ALA A 264 11.49 -12.07 -13.22
CA ALA A 264 10.74 -11.87 -14.45
C ALA A 264 11.63 -11.26 -15.53
N GLN A 265 11.99 -12.06 -16.53
CA GLN A 265 12.75 -11.62 -17.70
C GLN A 265 11.81 -11.05 -18.76
N LEU A 266 12.04 -9.81 -19.16
CA LEU A 266 11.22 -9.06 -20.10
C LEU A 266 11.90 -8.99 -21.46
N LYS A 267 11.10 -9.14 -22.52
CA LYS A 267 11.55 -8.94 -23.90
C LYS A 267 10.50 -8.23 -24.74
N ALA A 268 10.79 -7.01 -25.17
CA ALA A 268 9.95 -6.29 -26.10
C ALA A 268 10.07 -6.82 -27.54
N PRO A 269 9.02 -6.66 -28.37
CA PRO A 269 9.07 -6.89 -29.79
C PRO A 269 10.17 -6.03 -30.45
N LYS A 270 10.74 -6.52 -31.55
CA LYS A 270 11.77 -5.76 -32.27
C LYS A 270 11.19 -4.43 -32.77
N GLY A 271 11.82 -3.32 -32.38
CA GLY A 271 11.42 -1.97 -32.78
C GLY A 271 10.30 -1.36 -31.93
N PHE A 272 9.86 -2.03 -30.86
CA PHE A 272 8.90 -1.46 -29.92
C PHE A 272 9.50 -0.23 -29.23
N LYS A 273 8.76 0.89 -29.34
CA LYS A 273 9.01 2.16 -28.64
C LYS A 273 7.67 2.58 -28.06
N GLY A 274 7.61 2.75 -26.75
CA GLY A 274 6.32 2.91 -26.08
C GLY A 274 6.38 2.59 -24.60
N ILE A 275 5.24 2.81 -23.96
CA ILE A 275 4.91 2.27 -22.65
C ILE A 275 3.97 1.09 -22.85
N THR A 276 4.20 0.04 -22.10
CA THR A 276 3.28 -1.11 -21.97
C THR A 276 3.24 -1.53 -20.51
N TYR A 277 2.28 -2.38 -20.15
CA TYR A 277 2.08 -2.81 -18.78
C TYR A 277 2.13 -4.33 -18.71
N ILE A 278 2.61 -4.83 -17.57
CA ILE A 278 2.46 -6.24 -17.22
C ILE A 278 1.75 -6.33 -15.87
N ASP A 279 0.86 -7.30 -15.74
CA ASP A 279 0.20 -7.63 -14.49
C ASP A 279 0.73 -8.98 -14.02
N VAL A 280 1.35 -9.00 -12.85
CA VAL A 280 1.89 -10.22 -12.23
C VAL A 280 1.08 -10.52 -10.99
N GLN A 281 0.64 -11.77 -10.87
CA GLN A 281 0.00 -12.31 -9.69
C GLN A 281 1.02 -13.11 -8.88
N VAL A 282 1.02 -12.93 -7.56
CA VAL A 282 1.62 -13.87 -6.62
C VAL A 282 0.53 -14.72 -5.98
N ASN A 283 0.82 -15.99 -5.76
CA ASN A 283 0.05 -16.89 -4.92
C ASN A 283 1.01 -17.54 -3.92
N ASP A 284 0.59 -17.71 -2.66
CA ASP A 284 1.40 -18.42 -1.66
C ASP A 284 0.75 -19.74 -1.21
N ALA A 285 1.48 -20.51 -0.40
CA ALA A 285 1.02 -21.81 0.08
C ALA A 285 -0.22 -21.75 0.97
N GLN A 286 -0.56 -20.59 1.54
CA GLN A 286 -1.77 -20.40 2.34
C GLN A 286 -2.99 -20.03 1.49
N GLY A 287 -2.82 -19.85 0.18
CA GLY A 287 -3.89 -19.52 -0.76
C GLY A 287 -4.19 -18.02 -0.84
N SER A 288 -3.37 -17.17 -0.24
CA SER A 288 -3.46 -15.71 -0.45
C SER A 288 -2.91 -15.34 -1.82
N SER A 289 -3.43 -14.26 -2.38
CA SER A 289 -3.00 -13.76 -3.69
C SER A 289 -3.04 -12.25 -3.80
N MET A 290 -2.12 -11.69 -4.57
CA MET A 290 -2.13 -10.27 -4.95
C MET A 290 -1.73 -10.11 -6.41
N ILE A 291 -2.37 -9.19 -7.11
CA ILE A 291 -1.98 -8.77 -8.46
C ILE A 291 -1.34 -7.40 -8.35
N ARG A 292 -0.19 -7.22 -9.01
CA ARG A 292 0.46 -5.91 -9.13
C ARG A 292 0.77 -5.60 -10.59
N ARG A 293 0.49 -4.36 -10.97
CA ARG A 293 0.80 -3.80 -12.27
C ARG A 293 2.17 -3.15 -12.28
N PHE A 294 2.93 -3.38 -13.35
CA PHE A 294 4.25 -2.78 -13.57
C PHE A 294 4.24 -1.99 -14.88
N GLY A 295 4.71 -0.75 -14.84
CA GLY A 295 4.89 0.08 -16.03
C GLY A 295 6.23 -0.21 -16.71
N ILE A 296 6.22 -0.56 -17.99
CA ILE A 296 7.43 -0.88 -18.75
C ILE A 296 7.61 0.11 -19.88
N CYS A 297 8.73 0.81 -19.90
CA CYS A 297 9.09 1.76 -20.95
C CYS A 297 10.22 1.21 -21.82
N SER A 298 10.10 1.38 -23.14
CA SER A 298 11.10 1.00 -24.13
C SER A 298 11.32 2.15 -25.11
N GLY A 299 12.58 2.43 -25.45
CA GLY A 299 12.92 3.44 -26.45
C GLY A 299 13.22 4.83 -25.88
N ASN A 300 13.48 4.95 -24.57
CA ASN A 300 14.04 6.15 -23.96
C ASN A 300 15.58 6.13 -24.04
N GLU A 301 16.11 6.33 -25.25
CA GLU A 301 17.43 6.94 -25.56
C GLU A 301 17.37 7.56 -26.97
#